data_AF-A0A3Q0DCH7-F1
#
_entry.id   AF-A0A3Q0DCH7-F1
#
_cell.length_a   1.000
_cell.length_b   1.000
_cell.length_c   1.000
_cell.angle_alpha   90.00
_cell.angle_beta   90.00
_cell.angle_gamma   90.00
#
_symmetry.space_group_name_H-M   'P 1'
#
loop_
_entity.id
_entity.type
_entity.pdbx_description
1 polymer ?
#
loop_
_entity_poly.entity_id
_entity_poly.type
_entity_poly.pdbx_seq_one_letter_code
_entity_poly.pdbx_strand_id
1 'polypeptide(L)'
;MLLFKPAPIYILDEVDAALDLSHTQNIGQMLRTHFTHSQFIVVSLKEGMFNNANVLFKTKFVDGVSTVARFTQCQNGKIPKETKSKAKGPKGTHMEV
;
A
#
# COMPACT_ATOMS: atom_id res chain seq x y z
N MET A 1 19.86 8.72 8.12
CA MET A 1 19.95 7.27 7.84
C MET A 1 21.37 6.96 7.41
N LEU A 2 22.06 6.07 8.12
CA LEU A 2 23.41 5.64 7.76
C LEU A 2 23.32 4.58 6.65
N LEU A 3 23.00 5.01 5.44
CA LEU A 3 22.96 4.14 4.27
C LEU A 3 24.38 4.08 3.66
N PHE A 4 25.26 3.31 4.28
CA PHE A 4 26.59 3.09 3.73
C PHE A 4 26.47 2.14 2.53
N LYS A 5 26.47 2.70 1.32
CA LYS A 5 26.39 1.98 0.03
C LYS A 5 25.15 1.07 -0.09
N PRO A 6 23.96 1.63 -0.38
CA PRO A 6 22.77 0.81 -0.62
C PRO A 6 22.97 -0.16 -1.78
N ALA A 7 22.43 -1.36 -1.63
CA ALA A 7 22.38 -2.33 -2.72
C ALA A 7 21.34 -1.88 -3.76
N PRO A 8 21.57 -2.14 -5.06
CA PRO A 8 20.59 -1.85 -6.10
C PRO A 8 19.33 -2.72 -5.96
N ILE A 9 19.44 -3.91 -5.36
CA ILE A 9 18.34 -4.88 -5.21
C ILE A 9 18.37 -5.52 -3.81
N TYR A 10 17.19 -5.67 -3.21
CA TYR A 10 16.94 -6.38 -1.96
C TYR A 10 15.84 -7.44 -2.16
N ILE A 11 16.05 -8.64 -1.63
CA ILE A 11 15.06 -9.72 -1.62
C ILE A 11 14.75 -10.06 -0.16
N LEU A 12 13.47 -9.97 0.21
CA LEU A 12 13.00 -10.23 1.57
C LEU A 12 11.98 -11.38 1.50
N ASP A 13 12.27 -12.47 2.20
CA ASP A 13 11.41 -13.66 2.23
C ASP A 13 10.82 -13.85 3.63
N GLU A 14 9.49 -13.72 3.74
CA GLU A 14 8.69 -13.88 4.97
C GLU A 14 9.20 -13.12 6.21
N VAL A 15 9.90 -12.01 6.01
CA VAL A 15 10.45 -11.18 7.10
C VAL A 15 9.37 -10.58 8.01
N ASP A 16 8.12 -10.61 7.58
CA ASP A 16 6.96 -10.07 8.27
C ASP A 16 6.06 -11.14 8.93
N ALA A 17 6.49 -12.40 8.97
CA ALA A 17 5.72 -13.52 9.52
C ALA A 17 5.26 -13.27 10.97
N ALA A 18 6.14 -12.69 11.80
CA ALA A 18 5.88 -12.39 13.21
C ALA A 18 5.16 -11.05 13.44
N LEU A 19 4.83 -10.30 12.39
CA LEU A 19 4.28 -8.96 12.50
C LEU A 19 2.77 -8.94 12.28
N ASP A 20 2.12 -7.98 12.93
CA ASP A 20 0.70 -7.70 12.77
C ASP A 20 0.44 -6.78 11.55
N LEU A 21 -0.83 -6.47 11.30
CA LEU A 21 -1.19 -5.61 10.16
C LEU A 21 -0.64 -4.18 10.30
N SER A 22 -0.59 -3.63 11.52
CA SER A 22 -0.14 -2.25 11.74
C SER A 22 1.35 -2.09 11.46
N HIS A 23 2.17 -3.04 11.92
CA HIS A 23 3.61 -3.04 11.70
C HIS A 23 3.96 -3.32 10.24
N THR A 24 3.26 -4.25 9.57
CA THR A 24 3.49 -4.52 8.15
C THR A 24 3.15 -3.32 7.25
N GLN A 25 2.10 -2.55 7.58
CA GLN A 25 1.80 -1.29 6.89
C GLN A 25 2.92 -0.26 7.07
N ASN A 26 3.43 -0.09 8.29
CA ASN A 26 4.51 0.86 8.56
C ASN A 26 5.80 0.49 7.82
N ILE A 27 6.14 -0.80 7.75
CA ILE A 27 7.29 -1.29 6.98
C ILE A 27 7.09 -1.04 5.49
N GLY A 28 5.92 -1.38 4.94
CA GLY A 28 5.59 -1.13 3.54
C GLY A 28 5.72 0.35 3.17
N GLN A 29 5.24 1.25 4.03
CA GLN A 29 5.40 2.70 3.87
C GLN A 29 6.88 3.10 3.91
N MET A 30 7.64 2.61 4.90
CA MET A 30 9.06 2.92 5.04
C MET A 30 9.87 2.49 3.81
N LEU A 31 9.62 1.28 3.29
CA LEU A 31 10.29 0.78 2.08
C LEU A 31 10.00 1.68 0.88
N ARG A 32 8.73 2.06 0.71
CA ARG A 32 8.28 2.92 -0.41
C ARG A 32 8.85 4.34 -0.34
N THR A 33 8.96 4.93 0.85
CA THR A 33 9.39 6.34 1.00
C THR A 33 10.90 6.51 1.10
N HIS A 34 11.60 5.59 1.76
CA HIS A 34 13.03 5.78 2.07
C HIS A 34 13.97 5.13 1.07
N PHE A 35 13.52 4.16 0.27
CA PHE A 35 14.37 3.44 -0.67
C PHE A 35 13.99 3.68 -2.13
N THR A 36 13.93 4.94 -2.55
CA THR A 36 13.56 5.33 -3.92
C THR A 36 14.57 4.91 -4.99
N HIS A 37 15.80 4.57 -4.59
CA HIS A 37 16.90 4.22 -5.50
C HIS A 37 17.27 2.73 -5.48
N SER A 38 16.51 1.91 -4.76
CA SER A 38 16.74 0.47 -4.63
C SER A 38 15.48 -0.30 -4.99
N GLN A 39 15.62 -1.44 -5.65
CA GLN A 39 14.50 -2.33 -5.96
C GLN A 39 14.29 -3.33 -4.83
N PHE A 40 13.02 -3.55 -4.46
CA PHE A 40 12.63 -4.54 -3.46
C PHE A 40 11.78 -5.63 -4.11
N ILE A 41 12.14 -6.89 -3.86
CA ILE A 41 11.31 -8.06 -4.10
C ILE A 41 10.95 -8.61 -2.73
N VAL A 42 9.66 -8.60 -2.39
CA VAL A 42 9.17 -9.06 -1.10
C VAL A 42 8.25 -10.25 -1.31
N VAL A 43 8.56 -11.36 -0.66
CA VAL A 43 7.69 -12.51 -0.51
C VAL A 43 7.05 -12.41 0.87
N SER A 44 5.73 -12.35 0.89
CA SER A 44 4.93 -12.18 2.11
C SER A 44 3.54 -12.77 1.88
N LEU A 45 2.88 -13.11 2.99
CA LEU A 45 1.46 -13.52 3.04
C LEU A 45 0.56 -12.43 3.64
N LYS A 46 1.09 -11.26 4.01
CA LYS A 46 0.37 -10.19 4.74
C LYS A 46 -0.09 -9.08 3.80
N GLU A 47 -1.37 -8.71 3.90
CA GLU A 47 -1.96 -7.60 3.15
C GLU A 47 -1.28 -6.24 3.39
N GLY A 48 -0.66 -6.06 4.57
CA GLY A 48 0.10 -4.87 4.92
C GLY A 48 1.19 -4.53 3.91
N MET A 49 1.88 -5.55 3.42
CA MET A 49 2.96 -5.41 2.43
C MET A 49 2.41 -5.23 1.01
N PHE A 50 1.36 -6.00 0.66
CA PHE A 50 0.75 -6.01 -0.67
C PHE A 50 0.20 -4.64 -1.07
N ASN A 51 -0.47 -3.95 -0.15
CA ASN A 51 -1.09 -2.65 -0.42
C ASN A 51 -0.10 -1.52 -0.72
N ASN A 52 1.18 -1.69 -0.37
CA ASN A 52 2.23 -0.70 -0.59
C ASN A 52 3.09 -1.03 -1.83
N ALA A 53 2.86 -2.17 -2.49
CA ALA A 53 3.66 -2.62 -3.62
C ALA A 53 3.31 -1.88 -4.92
N ASN A 54 4.32 -1.61 -5.75
CA ASN A 54 4.12 -1.04 -7.09
C ASN A 54 3.53 -2.05 -8.07
N VAL A 55 3.94 -3.32 -7.94
CA VAL A 55 3.52 -4.44 -8.77
C VAL A 55 3.32 -5.65 -7.87
N LEU A 56 2.21 -6.35 -8.04
CA LEU A 56 1.96 -7.61 -7.36
C LEU A 56 2.10 -8.76 -8.35
N PHE A 57 2.75 -9.82 -7.91
CA PHE A 57 2.82 -11.10 -8.59
C PHE A 57 2.19 -12.16 -7.71
N LYS A 58 1.39 -13.03 -8.31
CA LYS A 58 0.79 -14.18 -7.65
C LYS A 58 1.38 -15.45 -8.25
N THR A 59 1.91 -16.30 -7.38
CA THR A 59 2.37 -17.63 -7.74
C THR A 59 1.23 -18.63 -7.55
N LYS A 60 1.19 -19.66 -8.39
CA LYS A 60 0.30 -20.81 -8.24
C LYS A 60 1.07 -22.07 -8.62
N PHE A 61 0.80 -23.15 -7.91
CA PHE A 61 1.32 -24.46 -8.26
C PHE A 61 0.17 -25.30 -8.80
N VAL A 62 0.22 -25.66 -10.08
CA VAL A 62 -0.84 -26.39 -10.79
C VAL A 62 -0.18 -27.49 -11.62
N ASP A 63 -0.66 -28.72 -11.49
CA ASP A 63 -0.19 -29.89 -12.26
C ASP A 63 1.34 -30.09 -12.21
N GLY A 64 1.96 -29.85 -11.04
CA GLY A 64 3.41 -30.00 -10.86
C GLY A 64 4.24 -28.82 -11.37
N VAL A 65 3.60 -27.77 -11.90
CA VAL A 65 4.28 -26.60 -12.49
C VAL A 65 3.96 -25.34 -11.69
N SER A 66 5.00 -24.59 -11.33
CA SER A 66 4.88 -23.26 -10.75
C SER A 66 4.62 -22.23 -11.84
N THR A 67 3.49 -21.54 -11.74
CA THR A 67 3.09 -20.44 -12.62
C THR A 67 3.11 -19.12 -11.86
N VAL A 68 3.51 -18.05 -12.55
CA VAL A 68 3.54 -16.69 -11.99
C VAL A 68 2.73 -15.77 -12.89
N ALA A 69 1.79 -15.03 -12.31
CA ALA A 69 0.99 -14.05 -13.03
C ALA A 69 1.03 -12.70 -12.32
N ARG A 70 1.09 -11.61 -13.09
CA ARG A 70 0.92 -10.27 -12.53
C ARG A 70 -0.52 -10.12 -12.05
N PHE A 71 -0.69 -9.69 -10.81
CA PHE A 71 -1.99 -9.43 -10.20
C PHE A 71 -2.30 -7.94 -10.28
N THR A 72 -3.40 -7.58 -10.93
CA THR A 72 -3.94 -6.22 -10.90
C THR A 72 -4.81 -6.08 -9.66
N GLN A 73 -4.34 -5.32 -8.68
CA GLN A 73 -5.20 -4.93 -7.58
C GLN A 73 -6.18 -3.88 -8.11
N CYS A 74 -7.47 -4.21 -8.14
CA CYS A 74 -8.51 -3.20 -8.29
C CYS A 74 -8.39 -2.25 -7.11
N GLN A 75 -7.75 -1.10 -7.31
CA GLN A 75 -7.71 -0.07 -6.27
C GLN A 75 -9.15 0.40 -6.09
N ASN A 76 -9.79 0.02 -4.99
CA ASN A 76 -10.98 0.73 -4.53
C ASN A 76 -10.54 2.18 -4.30
N GLY A 77 -10.95 3.02 -5.25
CA GLY A 77 -10.59 4.43 -5.29
C GLY A 77 -10.85 5.07 -3.94
N LYS A 78 -9.89 5.85 -3.48
CA LYS A 78 -10.11 6.87 -2.45
C LYS A 78 -11.33 7.67 -2.89
N ILE A 79 -12.45 7.55 -2.18
CA ILE A 79 -13.56 8.49 -2.32
C ILE A 79 -12.96 9.89 -2.11
N PRO A 80 -13.02 10.81 -3.08
CA PRO A 80 -12.57 12.17 -2.87
C PRO A 80 -13.36 12.74 -1.70
N LYS A 81 -12.66 13.15 -0.63
CA LYS A 81 -13.29 13.88 0.46
C LYS A 81 -13.86 15.17 -0.12
N GLU A 82 -15.19 15.23 -0.18
CA GLU A 82 -15.94 16.44 -0.52
C GLU A 82 -15.44 17.57 0.37
N THR A 83 -14.67 18.49 -0.21
CA THR A 83 -14.21 19.67 0.50
C THR A 83 -15.42 20.59 0.58
N LYS A 84 -16.14 20.56 1.70
CA LYS A 84 -17.18 21.55 2.00
C LYS A 84 -16.52 22.93 2.17
N SER A 85 -16.38 23.65 1.07
CA SER A 85 -16.06 25.07 1.08
C SER A 85 -17.24 25.83 1.70
N LYS A 86 -16.99 26.42 2.87
CA LYS A 86 -17.85 27.43 3.50
C LYS A 86 -18.21 28.52 2.47
N ALA A 87 -19.49 28.66 2.16
CA ALA A 87 -20.05 29.92 1.67
C ALA A 87 -21.01 30.47 2.73
N LYS A 88 -20.86 31.77 3.00
CA LYS A 88 -21.39 32.52 4.15
C LYS A 88 -22.59 33.37 3.71
N GLY A 89 -23.76 33.13 4.32
CA GLY A 89 -24.88 34.08 4.50
C GLY A 89 -26.04 34.04 3.48
N PRO A 90 -27.21 34.67 3.75
CA PRO A 90 -27.62 35.38 4.97
C PRO A 90 -28.85 34.75 5.70
N LYS A 91 -29.13 35.30 6.90
CA LYS A 91 -30.26 34.97 7.78
C LYS A 91 -31.61 35.32 7.13
N GLY A 92 -32.60 34.44 7.27
CA GLY A 92 -33.99 34.69 6.93
C GLY A 92 -34.91 33.91 7.87
N THR A 93 -35.56 34.63 8.78
CA THR A 93 -36.70 34.24 9.61
C THR A 93 -37.89 33.91 8.70
N HIS A 94 -38.64 32.84 8.97
CA HIS A 94 -40.11 32.83 8.82
C HIS A 94 -40.71 31.61 9.54
N MET A 95 -41.62 31.90 10.47
CA MET A 95 -42.63 30.97 10.99
C MET A 95 -43.55 30.55 9.85
N GLU A 96 -43.99 29.29 9.85
CA GLU A 96 -45.34 28.91 9.41
C GLU A 96 -45.78 27.67 10.21
N VAL A 97 -46.89 27.87 10.94
CA VAL A 97 -47.76 26.97 11.74
C VAL A 97 -47.15 25.78 12.48
#